data_AF-A0A699SLA6-F1
#
_entry.id   AF-A0A699SLA6-F1
#
_cell.length_a   1.000
_cell.length_b   1.000
_cell.length_c   1.000
_cell.angle_alpha   90.00
_cell.angle_beta   90.00
_cell.angle_gamma   90.00
#
_symmetry.space_group_name_H-M   'P 1'
#
loop_
_entity.id
_entity.type
_entity.pdbx_description
1 polymer ?
#
loop_
_entity_poly.entity_id
_entity_poly.type
_entity_poly.pdbx_seq_one_letter_code
_entity_poly.pdbx_strand_id
1 'polypeptide(L)'
;FSGLPPTRQVVFQIDLIPGAAPVAQAPYRLTPPEMKELSEQLKELSDKGFIRPSSSPWGAPILFVKKKDGSFRMCIDYRELNKLTVKNRYPLPRIEDLFDQLQGSSVYSKIDLRSGYHQLRVQFLGHVIIREGIHVDSAKIESIKDWESPKSPTEIRQFLGLAG
;
A
#
# COMPACT_ATOMS: atom_id res chain seq x y z
N PHE A 1 -10.91 15.21 -8.16
CA PHE A 1 -10.06 14.21 -8.82
C PHE A 1 -10.75 12.85 -8.68
N SER A 2 -11.41 12.39 -9.73
CA SER A 2 -12.01 11.05 -9.79
C SER A 2 -11.12 10.19 -10.68
N GLY A 3 -10.67 9.04 -10.16
CA GLY A 3 -9.82 8.11 -10.90
C GLY A 3 -8.55 7.72 -10.14
N LEU A 4 -7.96 6.59 -10.55
CA LEU A 4 -6.67 6.15 -10.03
C LEU A 4 -5.59 7.17 -10.39
N PRO A 5 -4.52 7.26 -9.57
CA PRO A 5 -3.36 8.04 -9.98
C PRO A 5 -2.85 7.57 -11.34
N PRO A 6 -2.22 8.42 -12.17
CA PRO A 6 -1.65 7.97 -13.44
C PRO A 6 -0.53 6.96 -13.20
N THR A 7 -0.30 6.07 -14.18
CA THR A 7 0.92 5.26 -14.21
C THR A 7 2.11 6.21 -14.33
N ARG A 8 3.16 5.99 -13.52
CA ARG A 8 4.39 6.77 -13.53
C ARG A 8 5.58 5.84 -13.77
N GLN A 9 6.70 6.40 -14.19
CA GLN A 9 7.95 5.65 -14.36
C GLN A 9 8.43 5.00 -13.06
N VAL A 10 8.14 5.63 -11.92
CA VAL A 10 8.45 5.08 -10.60
C VAL A 10 7.23 4.32 -10.09
N VAL A 11 7.40 3.02 -9.89
CA VAL A 11 6.42 2.14 -9.23
C VAL A 11 6.77 2.04 -7.75
N PHE A 12 5.79 2.28 -6.89
CA PHE A 12 5.99 2.08 -5.45
C PHE A 12 5.67 0.63 -5.10
N GLN A 13 6.71 -0.16 -4.84
CA GLN A 13 6.58 -1.55 -4.43
C GLN A 13 6.84 -1.70 -2.92
N ILE A 14 6.04 -2.55 -2.27
CA ILE A 14 6.31 -2.96 -0.89
C ILE A 14 7.07 -4.29 -0.94
N ASP A 15 8.38 -4.21 -0.75
CA ASP A 15 9.27 -5.37 -0.68
C ASP A 15 9.21 -6.02 0.69
N LEU A 16 9.15 -7.35 0.71
CA LEU A 16 9.19 -8.15 1.93
C LEU A 16 10.56 -8.81 2.10
N ILE A 17 10.94 -9.06 3.35
CA ILE A 17 12.14 -9.84 3.66
C ILE A 17 12.03 -11.25 3.07
N PRO A 18 13.14 -11.87 2.63
CA PRO A 18 13.11 -13.22 2.09
C PRO A 18 12.47 -14.21 3.07
N GLY A 19 11.52 -15.01 2.58
CA GLY A 19 10.81 -16.00 3.39
C GLY A 19 9.68 -15.44 4.26
N ALA A 20 9.29 -14.17 4.10
CA ALA A 20 8.12 -13.62 4.77
C ALA A 20 6.85 -14.41 4.42
N ALA A 21 6.14 -14.88 5.44
CA ALA A 21 4.85 -15.55 5.30
C ALA A 21 3.70 -14.55 5.55
N PRO A 22 2.50 -14.79 4.99
CA PRO A 22 1.33 -13.96 5.25
C PRO A 22 0.98 -13.84 6.73
N VAL A 23 0.68 -12.62 7.16
CA VAL A 23 0.17 -12.32 8.50
C VAL A 23 -1.27 -11.87 8.39
N ALA A 24 -2.17 -12.58 9.06
CA ALA A 24 -3.58 -12.24 9.21
C ALA A 24 -3.93 -12.10 10.69
N GLN A 25 -4.06 -10.87 11.17
CA GLN A 25 -4.47 -10.60 12.55
C GLN A 25 -5.99 -10.44 12.64
N ALA A 26 -6.56 -10.92 13.76
CA ALA A 26 -7.97 -10.73 14.04
C ALA A 26 -8.31 -9.24 14.23
N PRO A 27 -9.46 -8.77 13.73
CA PRO A 27 -9.94 -7.42 13.98
C PRO A 27 -10.10 -7.12 15.47
N TYR A 28 -9.81 -5.88 15.87
CA TYR A 28 -10.12 -5.43 17.22
C TYR A 28 -11.63 -5.30 17.44
N ARG A 29 -12.07 -5.44 18.70
CA ARG A 29 -13.46 -5.20 19.07
C ARG A 29 -13.77 -3.70 18.94
N LEU A 30 -14.80 -3.38 18.17
CA LEU A 30 -15.29 -2.01 18.00
C LEU A 30 -16.61 -1.81 18.73
N THR A 31 -16.81 -0.60 19.24
CA THR A 31 -18.10 -0.15 19.79
C THR A 31 -19.10 0.12 18.67
N PRO A 32 -20.42 0.16 18.95
CA PRO A 32 -21.42 0.43 17.90
C PRO A 32 -21.22 1.75 17.14
N PRO A 33 -20.82 2.88 17.77
CA PRO A 33 -20.48 4.10 17.04
C PRO A 33 -19.28 3.94 16.12
N GLU A 34 -18.23 3.24 16.57
CA GLU A 34 -17.03 2.96 15.75
C GLU A 34 -17.34 2.03 14.57
N MET A 35 -18.24 1.06 14.75
CA MET A 35 -18.70 0.20 13.66
C MET A 35 -19.45 0.99 12.58
N LYS A 36 -20.29 1.94 12.99
CA LYS A 36 -20.98 2.84 12.05
C LYS A 36 -19.97 3.71 11.29
N GLU A 37 -19.04 4.34 12.01
CA GLU A 37 -17.98 5.16 11.42
C GLU A 37 -17.09 4.35 10.46
N LEU A 38 -16.75 3.11 10.82
CA LEU A 38 -15.99 2.20 9.96
C LEU A 38 -16.72 1.98 8.64
N SER A 39 -18.02 1.66 8.69
CA SER A 39 -18.81 1.43 7.49
C SER A 39 -18.87 2.67 6.59
N GLU A 40 -18.98 3.86 7.17
CA GLU A 40 -19.05 5.13 6.42
C GLU A 40 -17.70 5.44 5.75
N GLN A 41 -16.58 5.33 6.47
CA GLN A 41 -15.24 5.58 5.91
C GLN A 41 -14.84 4.54 4.86
N LEU A 42 -15.16 3.26 5.07
CA LEU A 42 -14.89 2.22 4.07
C LEU A 42 -15.67 2.46 2.78
N LYS A 43 -16.95 2.86 2.89
CA LYS A 43 -17.77 3.21 1.73
C LYS A 43 -17.15 4.40 0.98
N GLU A 44 -16.79 5.47 1.68
CA GLU A 44 -16.16 6.64 1.06
C GLU A 44 -14.86 6.28 0.32
N LEU A 45 -13.99 5.46 0.94
CA LEU A 45 -12.74 5.01 0.33
C LEU A 45 -13.00 4.11 -0.89
N SER A 46 -14.03 3.26 -0.83
CA SER A 46 -14.45 2.41 -1.95
C SER A 46 -15.01 3.24 -3.11
N ASP A 47 -15.88 4.21 -2.82
CA ASP A 47 -16.49 5.10 -3.82
C ASP A 47 -15.43 5.95 -4.53
N LYS A 48 -14.39 6.38 -3.81
CA LYS A 48 -13.21 7.05 -4.37
C LYS A 48 -12.29 6.12 -5.17
N GLY A 49 -12.45 4.80 -5.04
CA GLY A 49 -11.61 3.79 -5.67
C GLY A 49 -10.23 3.64 -5.03
N PHE A 50 -10.07 4.05 -3.77
CA PHE A 50 -8.83 3.86 -3.02
C PHE A 50 -8.69 2.45 -2.43
N ILE A 51 -9.82 1.79 -2.16
CA ILE A 51 -9.86 0.41 -1.65
C ILE A 51 -10.90 -0.40 -2.43
N ARG A 52 -10.83 -1.72 -2.27
CA ARG A 52 -11.82 -2.68 -2.76
C ARG A 52 -11.82 -3.95 -1.89
N PRO A 53 -12.85 -4.79 -1.95
CA PRO A 53 -12.81 -6.12 -1.36
C PRO A 53 -11.63 -6.95 -1.90
N SER A 54 -11.01 -7.74 -1.04
CA SER A 54 -9.84 -8.56 -1.35
C SER A 54 -9.97 -9.94 -0.69
N SER A 55 -9.40 -10.96 -1.32
CA SER A 55 -9.25 -12.33 -0.80
C SER A 55 -7.80 -12.60 -0.35
N SER A 56 -7.06 -11.55 0.00
CA SER A 56 -5.66 -11.63 0.42
C SER A 56 -5.47 -12.57 1.63
N PRO A 57 -4.40 -13.38 1.67
CA PRO A 57 -4.02 -14.11 2.87
C PRO A 57 -3.45 -13.20 3.97
N TRP A 58 -3.24 -11.91 3.66
CA TRP A 58 -2.80 -10.89 4.61
C TRP A 58 -3.98 -10.10 5.17
N GLY A 59 -3.95 -9.84 6.48
CA GLY A 59 -4.95 -9.07 7.19
C GLY A 59 -4.34 -8.24 8.31
N ALA A 60 -4.61 -6.94 8.31
CA ALA A 60 -4.24 -6.01 9.37
C ALA A 60 -5.51 -5.49 10.05
N PRO A 61 -5.53 -5.38 11.40
CA PRO A 61 -6.69 -4.90 12.11
C PRO A 61 -6.77 -3.38 11.98
N ILE A 62 -7.99 -2.85 12.15
CA ILE A 62 -8.27 -1.42 12.17
C ILE A 62 -8.52 -0.99 13.60
N LEU A 63 -8.05 0.21 13.95
CA LEU A 63 -8.36 0.90 15.20
C LEU A 63 -8.69 2.36 14.94
N PHE A 64 -9.46 2.96 15.85
CA PHE A 64 -9.78 4.38 15.80
C PHE A 64 -8.99 5.18 16.83
N VAL A 65 -8.54 6.36 16.41
CA VAL A 65 -7.94 7.36 17.30
C VAL A 65 -8.80 8.62 17.23
N LYS A 66 -9.10 9.24 18.38
CA LYS A 66 -9.78 10.54 18.39
C LYS A 66 -8.83 11.65 17.97
N LYS A 67 -9.24 12.46 17.00
CA LYS A 67 -8.60 13.72 16.67
C LYS A 67 -8.92 14.77 17.73
N LYS A 68 -8.19 15.89 17.70
CA LYS A 68 -8.41 17.04 18.60
C LYS A 68 -9.83 17.63 18.48
N ASP A 69 -10.41 17.55 17.28
CA ASP A 69 -11.77 18.02 16.98
C ASP A 69 -12.87 17.03 17.42
N GLY A 70 -12.50 15.91 18.05
CA GLY A 70 -13.44 14.87 18.49
C GLY A 70 -13.80 13.84 17.41
N SER A 71 -13.44 14.06 16.15
CA SER A 71 -13.69 13.11 15.05
C SER A 71 -12.79 11.88 15.15
N PHE A 72 -13.25 10.76 14.60
CA PHE A 72 -12.49 9.52 14.54
C PHE A 72 -11.51 9.51 13.36
N ARG A 73 -10.30 9.01 13.61
CA ARG A 73 -9.29 8.71 12.59
C ARG A 73 -9.12 7.21 12.50
N MET A 74 -9.54 6.63 11.38
CA MET A 74 -9.29 5.23 11.08
C MET A 74 -7.79 5.01 10.83
N CYS A 75 -7.20 4.08 11.56
CA CYS A 75 -5.81 3.66 11.43
C CYS A 75 -5.77 2.16 11.17
N ILE A 76 -5.04 1.75 10.13
CA ILE A 76 -4.74 0.34 9.88
C ILE A 76 -3.44 0.02 10.60
N ASP A 77 -3.45 -1.02 11.44
CA ASP A 77 -2.29 -1.43 12.20
C ASP A 77 -1.36 -2.32 11.38
N TYR A 78 -0.47 -1.67 10.63
CA TYR A 78 0.54 -2.36 9.82
C TYR A 78 1.78 -2.79 10.63
N ARG A 79 1.77 -2.81 11.97
CA ARG A 79 2.97 -3.11 12.76
C ARG A 79 3.62 -4.45 12.39
N GLU A 80 2.85 -5.52 12.24
CA GLU A 80 3.41 -6.83 11.85
C GLU A 80 3.88 -6.85 10.39
N LEU A 81 3.11 -6.24 9.49
CA LEU A 81 3.53 -6.09 8.10
C LEU A 81 4.87 -5.33 8.03
N ASN A 82 4.99 -4.21 8.75
CA ASN A 82 6.17 -3.36 8.77
C ASN A 82 7.43 -4.03 9.35
N LYS A 83 7.29 -5.11 10.15
CA LYS A 83 8.43 -5.93 10.59
C LYS A 83 8.96 -6.79 9.45
N LEU A 84 8.09 -7.18 8.54
CA LEU A 84 8.39 -8.05 7.40
C LEU A 84 8.74 -7.25 6.14
N THR A 85 8.56 -5.93 6.13
CA THR A 85 8.96 -5.10 4.99
C THR A 85 10.45 -4.77 5.00
N VAL A 86 11.07 -4.77 3.82
CA VAL A 86 12.44 -4.29 3.65
C VAL A 86 12.44 -2.79 3.93
N LYS A 87 13.28 -2.35 4.87
CA LYS A 87 13.38 -0.94 5.24
C LYS A 87 14.11 -0.16 4.16
N ASN A 88 13.39 0.64 3.39
CA ASN A 88 13.98 1.61 2.48
C ASN A 88 14.62 2.76 3.29
N ARG A 89 15.95 2.80 3.33
CA ARG A 89 16.72 3.89 3.96
C ARG A 89 17.07 4.95 2.92
N TYR A 90 16.05 5.66 2.43
CA TYR A 90 16.28 6.78 1.54
C TYR A 90 16.99 7.91 2.30
N PRO A 91 18.11 8.46 1.79
CA PRO A 91 18.83 9.53 2.44
C PRO A 91 18.01 10.82 2.36
N LEU A 92 17.35 11.18 3.46
CA LEU A 92 16.73 12.49 3.59
C LEU A 92 17.80 13.53 3.94
N PRO A 93 17.78 14.72 3.30
CA PRO A 93 18.71 15.79 3.64
C PRO A 93 18.52 16.22 5.09
N ARG A 94 19.59 16.74 5.72
CA ARG A 94 19.46 17.29 7.06
C ARG A 94 18.66 18.59 7.00
N ILE A 95 18.00 18.89 8.12
CA ILE A 95 17.21 20.12 8.23
C ILE A 95 18.11 21.36 8.06
N GLU A 96 19.35 21.32 8.57
CA GLU A 96 20.37 22.37 8.39
C GLU A 96 20.71 22.58 6.92
N ASP A 97 21.01 21.51 6.17
CA ASP A 97 21.30 21.58 4.74
C ASP A 97 20.15 22.24 3.95
N LEU A 98 18.90 21.95 4.34
CA LEU A 98 17.71 22.56 3.73
C LEU A 98 17.59 24.05 4.07
N PHE A 99 17.97 24.48 5.27
CA PHE A 99 17.94 25.90 5.65
C PHE A 99 19.05 26.70 4.98
N ASP A 100 20.25 26.13 4.85
CA ASP A 100 21.37 26.77 4.15
C ASP A 100 21.02 27.03 2.68
N GLN A 101 20.34 26.08 2.02
CA GLN A 101 19.83 26.25 0.65
C GLN A 101 18.80 27.39 0.51
N LEU A 102 18.10 27.72 1.59
CA LEU A 102 17.08 28.76 1.61
C LEU A 102 17.67 30.15 1.93
N GLN A 103 18.94 30.22 2.38
CA GLN A 103 19.59 31.48 2.73
C GLN A 103 19.58 32.48 1.57
N GLY A 104 19.33 33.76 1.88
CA GLY A 104 19.25 34.83 0.88
C GLY A 104 17.88 34.97 0.22
N SER A 105 16.96 34.03 0.44
CA SER A 105 15.56 34.18 0.04
C SER A 105 14.81 35.08 1.01
N SER A 106 13.99 36.00 0.48
CA SER A 106 13.14 36.90 1.27
C SER A 106 11.67 36.48 1.29
N VAL A 107 11.25 35.60 0.38
CA VAL A 107 9.87 35.12 0.23
C VAL A 107 9.87 33.60 0.12
N TYR A 108 8.99 32.97 0.90
CA TYR A 108 8.84 31.52 0.95
C TYR A 108 7.41 31.14 0.58
N SER A 109 7.26 29.99 -0.09
CA SER A 109 5.96 29.40 -0.39
C SER A 109 6.00 27.92 -0.05
N LYS A 110 4.93 27.42 0.55
CA LYS A 110 4.77 26.01 0.91
C LYS A 110 3.60 25.44 0.14
N ILE A 111 3.83 24.31 -0.53
CA ILE A 111 2.80 23.54 -1.21
C ILE A 111 2.57 22.26 -0.41
N ASP A 112 1.30 21.94 -0.13
CA ASP A 112 0.91 20.68 0.50
C ASP A 112 0.18 19.79 -0.50
N LEU A 113 0.61 18.53 -0.60
CA LEU A 113 -0.06 17.54 -1.43
C LEU A 113 -1.23 16.93 -0.66
N ARG A 114 -2.45 17.44 -0.92
CA ARG A 114 -3.67 16.93 -0.29
C ARG A 114 -3.80 15.42 -0.49
N SER A 115 -3.88 14.67 0.60
CA SER A 115 -3.98 13.20 0.57
C SER A 115 -2.87 12.54 -0.25
N GLY A 116 -1.64 13.08 -0.20
CA GLY A 116 -0.52 12.68 -1.06
C GLY A 116 -0.28 11.17 -1.15
N TYR A 117 -0.44 10.42 -0.05
CA TYR A 117 -0.31 8.96 -0.06
C TYR A 117 -1.30 8.26 -1.00
N HIS A 118 -2.54 8.74 -1.10
CA HIS A 118 -3.54 8.18 -2.01
C HIS A 118 -3.32 8.57 -3.48
N GLN A 119 -2.35 9.45 -3.76
CA GLN A 119 -1.95 9.83 -5.11
C GLN A 119 -0.85 8.91 -5.70
N LEU A 120 -0.40 7.91 -4.95
CA LEU A 120 0.59 6.93 -5.38
C LEU A 120 -0.07 5.58 -5.64
N ARG A 121 0.29 4.93 -6.74
CA ARG A 121 -0.07 3.52 -6.99
C ARG A 121 0.91 2.63 -6.25
N VAL A 122 0.40 1.61 -5.57
CA VAL A 122 1.19 0.65 -4.81
C VAL A 122 1.11 -0.72 -5.48
N GLN A 123 2.27 -1.34 -5.67
CA GLN A 123 2.42 -2.73 -6.05
C GLN A 123 2.75 -3.58 -4.81
N PHE A 124 2.06 -4.71 -4.67
CA PHE A 124 2.28 -5.63 -3.57
C PHE A 124 2.20 -7.08 -4.07
N LEU A 125 3.23 -7.90 -3.79
CA LEU A 125 3.28 -9.33 -4.15
C LEU A 125 3.07 -9.63 -5.65
N GLY A 126 3.62 -8.82 -6.54
CA GLY A 126 3.41 -9.00 -7.98
C GLY A 126 1.97 -8.71 -8.43
N HIS A 127 1.22 -7.97 -7.62
CA HIS A 127 -0.09 -7.46 -7.97
C HIS A 127 -0.09 -5.93 -7.99
N VAL A 128 -0.66 -5.37 -9.04
CA VAL A 128 -1.00 -3.95 -9.12
C VAL A 128 -2.41 -3.78 -8.56
N ILE A 129 -2.53 -3.00 -7.50
CA ILE A 129 -3.82 -2.70 -6.89
C ILE A 129 -4.44 -1.53 -7.66
N ILE A 130 -5.47 -1.79 -8.46
CA ILE A 130 -6.23 -0.78 -9.21
C ILE A 130 -7.74 -0.85 -8.93
N ARG A 131 -8.47 0.23 -9.26
CA ARG A 131 -9.93 0.38 -9.07
C ARG A 131 -10.74 -0.71 -9.79
N GLU A 132 -10.25 -1.19 -10.93
CA GLU A 132 -10.87 -2.25 -11.72
C GLU A 132 -10.58 -3.65 -11.15
N GLY A 133 -9.62 -3.79 -10.24
CA GLY A 133 -9.26 -5.08 -9.63
C GLY A 133 -7.80 -5.17 -9.17
N ILE A 134 -7.47 -6.29 -8.52
CA ILE A 134 -6.08 -6.73 -8.40
C ILE A 134 -5.73 -7.26 -9.78
N HIS A 135 -4.80 -6.58 -10.44
CA HIS A 135 -4.23 -7.07 -11.68
C HIS A 135 -2.91 -7.71 -11.32
N VAL A 136 -2.65 -8.90 -11.87
CA VAL A 136 -1.31 -9.47 -11.84
C VAL A 136 -0.40 -8.47 -12.56
N ASP A 137 0.73 -8.16 -11.96
CA ASP A 137 1.73 -7.29 -12.56
C ASP A 137 2.07 -7.79 -13.97
N SER A 138 2.16 -6.87 -14.93
CA SER A 138 2.41 -7.21 -16.33
C SER A 138 3.71 -8.00 -16.53
N ALA A 139 4.77 -7.73 -15.75
CA ALA A 139 6.01 -8.51 -15.77
C ALA A 139 5.84 -9.92 -15.15
N LYS A 140 4.97 -10.07 -14.14
CA LYS A 140 4.57 -11.40 -13.63
C LYS A 140 3.76 -12.16 -14.68
N ILE A 141 2.91 -11.48 -15.46
CA ILE A 141 2.18 -12.10 -16.58
C ILE A 141 3.14 -12.49 -17.72
N GLU A 142 4.05 -11.61 -18.12
CA GLU A 142 5.03 -11.86 -19.19
C GLU A 142 5.95 -13.03 -18.83
N SER A 143 6.50 -13.07 -17.62
CA SER A 143 7.34 -14.19 -17.17
C SER A 143 6.61 -15.53 -17.12
N ILE A 144 5.29 -15.54 -16.91
CA ILE A 144 4.46 -16.76 -17.01
C ILE A 144 4.17 -17.12 -18.48
N LYS A 145 3.95 -16.13 -19.35
CA LYS A 145 3.70 -16.36 -20.78
C LYS A 145 4.91 -16.90 -21.52
N ASP A 146 6.10 -16.43 -21.16
CA ASP A 146 7.36 -16.85 -21.77
C ASP A 146 7.95 -18.11 -21.10
N TRP A 147 7.27 -18.67 -20.10
CA TRP A 147 7.72 -19.86 -19.38
C TRP A 147 7.60 -21.11 -20.26
N GLU A 148 8.72 -21.79 -20.53
CA GLU A 148 8.72 -23.05 -21.28
C GLU A 148 7.92 -24.14 -20.56
N SER A 149 7.20 -24.99 -21.32
CA SER A 149 6.36 -26.03 -20.72
C SER A 149 7.16 -26.92 -19.74
N PRO A 150 6.80 -26.95 -18.44
CA PRO A 150 7.58 -27.63 -17.44
C PRO A 150 7.60 -29.14 -17.69
N LYS A 151 8.79 -29.75 -17.66
CA LYS A 151 9.02 -31.18 -17.94
C LYS A 151 9.29 -32.00 -16.68
N SER A 152 9.39 -31.35 -15.52
CA SER A 152 9.66 -32.02 -14.24
C SER A 152 8.69 -31.58 -13.12
N PRO A 153 8.42 -32.45 -12.12
CA PRO A 153 7.61 -32.09 -10.95
C PRO A 153 8.14 -30.89 -10.16
N THR A 154 9.45 -30.63 -10.24
CA THR A 154 10.09 -29.47 -9.60
C THR A 154 9.75 -28.18 -10.35
N GLU A 155 9.83 -28.20 -11.68
CA GLU A 155 9.42 -27.06 -12.52
C GLU A 155 7.92 -26.79 -12.41
N ILE A 156 7.09 -27.83 -12.30
CA ILE A 156 5.65 -27.68 -12.05
C ILE A 156 5.40 -26.96 -10.72
N ARG A 157 6.11 -27.33 -9.64
CA ARG A 157 6.00 -26.65 -8.35
C ARG A 157 6.47 -25.21 -8.39
N GLN A 158 7.56 -24.92 -9.13
CA GLN A 158 8.05 -23.56 -9.32
C GLN A 158 7.06 -22.70 -10.09
N PHE A 159 6.49 -23.23 -11.19
CA PHE A 159 5.46 -22.56 -11.97
C PHE A 159 4.22 -22.26 -11.13
N LEU A 160 3.72 -23.25 -10.38
CA LEU A 160 2.57 -23.05 -9.49
C LEU A 160 2.86 -22.03 -8.37
N GLY A 161 4.09 -21.99 -7.85
CA GLY A 161 4.52 -20.98 -6.89
C GLY A 161 4.62 -19.56 -7.48
N LEU A 162 4.99 -19.45 -8.76
CA LEU A 162 5.02 -18.17 -9.49
C LEU A 162 3.63 -17.72 -9.92
N ALA A 163 2.74 -18.62 -10.33
CA ALA A 163 1.39 -18.31 -10.81
C ALA A 163 0.38 -18.04 -9.70
N GLY A 164 0.67 -18.47 -8.46
CA GLY A 164 -0.15 -18.25 -7.26
C GLY A 164 -0.08 -16.84 -6.69
#